data_AF-A0A261G8I1-F1
#
_entry.id   AF-A0A261G8I1-F1
#
_cell.length_a   1.000
_cell.length_b   1.000
_cell.length_c   1.000
_cell.angle_alpha   90.00
_cell.angle_beta   90.00
_cell.angle_gamma   90.00
#
_symmetry.space_group_name_H-M   'P 1'
#
loop_
_entity.id
_entity.type
_entity.pdbx_description
1 polymer ?
#
loop_
_entity_poly.entity_id
_entity_poly.type
_entity_poly.pdbx_seq_one_letter_code
_entity_poly.pdbx_strand_id
1 'polypeptide(L)'
;MENDRLIVVHRHLYGEDAAAKTQAANEVAKKFGISDEALSQVEQFKDALTYHKAWDLPFFGYVNEDGEGFAYVPDYAIADDKWDAHKAFRDLPLDVQTAFAIRMLFTHRDVDRYGARMFLHYDRGFTVQHDSL
;
A
#
# COMPACT_ATOMS: atom_id res chain seq x y z
N MET A 1 -17.19 16.41 10.20
CA MET A 1 -17.39 15.65 8.95
C MET A 1 -16.43 14.48 9.03
N GLU A 2 -16.92 13.32 9.45
CA GLU A 2 -16.07 12.20 9.92
C GLU A 2 -15.89 11.09 8.86
N ASN A 3 -16.38 11.30 7.63
CA ASN A 3 -16.48 10.24 6.60
C ASN A 3 -15.76 10.51 5.26
N ASP A 4 -15.09 11.65 5.07
CA ASP A 4 -14.51 11.99 3.74
C ASP A 4 -13.25 11.16 3.38
N ARG A 5 -12.69 10.41 4.34
CA ARG A 5 -11.49 9.57 4.17
C ARG A 5 -11.68 8.14 4.69
N LEU A 6 -12.90 7.62 4.55
CA LEU A 6 -13.20 6.22 4.88
C LEU A 6 -12.96 5.32 3.67
N ILE A 7 -12.11 4.30 3.83
CA ILE A 7 -11.95 3.19 2.89
C ILE A 7 -12.61 1.95 3.49
N VAL A 8 -13.53 1.34 2.75
CA VAL A 8 -14.10 0.03 3.08
C VAL A 8 -13.48 -1.01 2.16
N VAL A 9 -12.77 -1.98 2.75
CA VAL A 9 -12.17 -3.10 2.04
C VAL A 9 -13.10 -4.31 2.15
N HIS A 10 -13.53 -4.81 1.00
CA HIS A 10 -14.42 -5.97 0.94
C HIS A 10 -13.62 -7.27 0.94
N ARG A 11 -13.74 -8.08 1.99
CA ARG A 11 -12.91 -9.29 2.19
C ARG A 11 -13.14 -10.37 1.14
N HIS A 12 -14.30 -10.41 0.50
CA HIS A 12 -14.54 -11.36 -0.61
C HIS A 12 -13.54 -11.14 -1.76
N LEU A 13 -13.06 -9.90 -1.96
CA LEU A 13 -12.07 -9.59 -2.99
C LEU A 13 -10.74 -10.27 -2.76
N TYR A 14 -10.44 -10.78 -1.56
CA TYR A 14 -9.19 -11.52 -1.32
C TYR A 14 -9.14 -12.85 -2.07
N GLY A 15 -10.28 -13.46 -2.39
CA GLY A 15 -10.38 -14.67 -3.21
C GLY A 15 -10.31 -14.41 -4.72
N GLU A 16 -10.43 -13.16 -5.16
CA GLU A 16 -10.47 -12.79 -6.59
C GLU A 16 -9.07 -12.78 -7.23
N ASP A 17 -9.05 -12.74 -8.56
CA ASP A 17 -7.81 -12.62 -9.32
C ASP A 17 -7.12 -11.26 -9.16
N ALA A 18 -5.86 -11.18 -9.60
CA ALA A 18 -5.06 -9.96 -9.46
C ALA A 18 -5.62 -8.76 -10.24
N ALA A 19 -6.30 -9.00 -11.37
CA ALA A 19 -6.85 -7.94 -12.20
C ALA A 19 -8.09 -7.33 -11.52
N ALA A 20 -9.01 -8.15 -11.01
CA ALA A 20 -10.18 -7.73 -10.26
C ALA A 20 -9.80 -6.93 -9.00
N LYS A 21 -8.81 -7.41 -8.23
CA LYS A 21 -8.26 -6.69 -7.07
C LYS A 21 -7.70 -5.32 -7.45
N THR A 22 -6.92 -5.27 -8.53
CA THR A 22 -6.32 -4.02 -9.02
C THR A 22 -7.39 -3.04 -9.47
N GLN A 23 -8.42 -3.51 -10.17
CA GLN A 23 -9.54 -2.67 -10.59
C GLN A 23 -10.29 -2.10 -9.38
N ALA A 24 -10.67 -2.93 -8.41
CA ALA A 24 -11.38 -2.48 -7.21
C ALA A 24 -10.56 -1.43 -6.42
N ALA A 25 -9.26 -1.67 -6.25
CA ALA A 25 -8.38 -0.71 -5.59
C ALA A 25 -8.26 0.61 -6.36
N ASN A 26 -8.21 0.58 -7.69
CA ASN A 26 -8.18 1.77 -8.53
C ASN A 26 -9.49 2.56 -8.43
N GLU A 27 -10.64 1.89 -8.38
CA GLU A 27 -11.94 2.53 -8.18
C GLU A 27 -12.02 3.23 -6.82
N VAL A 28 -11.46 2.62 -5.76
CA VAL A 28 -11.34 3.27 -4.45
C VAL A 28 -10.40 4.48 -4.52
N ALA A 29 -9.23 4.35 -5.13
CA ALA A 29 -8.28 5.46 -5.26
C ALA A 29 -8.89 6.67 -6.00
N LYS A 30 -9.62 6.41 -7.10
CA LYS A 30 -10.30 7.45 -7.89
C LYS A 30 -11.35 8.23 -7.11
N LYS A 31 -12.04 7.61 -6.14
CA LYS A 31 -12.98 8.31 -5.24
C LYS A 31 -12.32 9.42 -4.42
N PHE A 32 -11.00 9.33 -4.22
CA PHE A 32 -10.21 10.34 -3.50
C PHE A 32 -9.44 11.28 -4.44
N GLY A 33 -9.77 11.29 -5.74
CA GLY A 33 -9.18 12.21 -6.71
C GLY A 33 -7.83 11.75 -7.29
N ILE A 34 -7.40 10.51 -7.05
CA ILE A 34 -6.16 9.96 -7.62
C ILE A 34 -6.34 9.76 -9.12
N SER A 35 -5.43 10.32 -9.91
CA SER A 35 -5.48 10.31 -11.37
C SER A 35 -4.95 9.01 -11.98
N ASP A 36 -5.29 8.75 -13.25
CA ASP A 36 -4.78 7.60 -14.00
C ASP A 36 -3.25 7.66 -14.19
N GLU A 37 -2.68 8.86 -14.27
CA GLU A 37 -1.23 9.07 -14.32
C GLU A 37 -0.55 8.65 -13.01
N ALA A 38 -1.17 8.94 -11.87
CA ALA A 38 -0.67 8.46 -10.58
C ALA A 38 -0.79 6.93 -10.48
N LEU A 39 -1.92 6.36 -10.92
CA LEU A 39 -2.13 4.90 -10.95
C LEU A 39 -1.14 4.18 -11.89
N SER A 40 -0.69 4.82 -12.96
CA SER A 40 0.35 4.27 -13.85
C SER A 40 1.74 4.28 -13.20
N GLN A 41 2.09 5.35 -12.46
CA GLN A 41 3.35 5.41 -11.71
C GLN A 41 3.44 4.36 -10.60
N VAL A 42 2.30 3.93 -10.05
CA VAL A 42 2.27 2.79 -9.12
C VAL A 42 2.83 1.53 -9.78
N GLU A 43 2.53 1.27 -11.06
CA GLU A 43 3.11 0.12 -11.77
C GLU A 43 4.62 0.25 -11.93
N GLN A 44 5.13 1.45 -12.23
CA GLN A 44 6.58 1.68 -12.32
C GLN A 44 7.30 1.39 -11.00
N PHE A 45 6.70 1.76 -9.87
CA PHE A 45 7.28 1.42 -8.57
C PHE A 45 7.22 -0.09 -8.28
N LYS A 46 6.15 -0.78 -8.68
CA LYS A 46 6.05 -2.25 -8.58
C LYS A 46 7.10 -2.96 -9.45
N ASP A 47 7.38 -2.43 -10.63
CA ASP A 47 8.44 -2.93 -11.51
C ASP A 47 9.82 -2.74 -10.85
N ALA A 48 10.06 -1.59 -10.22
CA ALA A 48 11.27 -1.34 -9.45
C ALA A 48 11.42 -2.31 -8.26
N LEU A 49 10.36 -2.53 -7.48
CA LEU A 49 10.36 -3.52 -6.38
C LEU A 49 10.69 -4.93 -6.89
N THR A 50 10.16 -5.30 -8.06
CA THR A 50 10.43 -6.61 -8.69
C THR A 50 11.88 -6.71 -9.16
N TYR A 51 12.38 -5.68 -9.84
CA TYR A 51 13.75 -5.62 -10.35
C TYR A 51 14.79 -5.71 -9.23
N HIS A 52 14.60 -4.95 -8.16
CA HIS A 52 15.48 -4.90 -7.00
C HIS A 52 15.21 -6.02 -5.96
N LYS A 53 14.24 -6.92 -6.23
CA LYS A 53 13.82 -7.99 -5.31
C LYS A 53 13.45 -7.49 -3.91
N ALA A 54 12.75 -6.35 -3.86
CA ALA A 54 12.50 -5.58 -2.65
C ALA A 54 11.08 -5.73 -2.09
N TRP A 55 10.24 -6.62 -2.64
CA TRP A 55 8.85 -6.81 -2.19
C TRP A 55 8.72 -7.22 -0.72
N ASP A 56 9.70 -7.97 -0.19
CA ASP A 56 9.70 -8.46 1.18
C ASP A 56 10.28 -7.46 2.19
N LEU A 57 10.70 -6.28 1.73
CA LEU A 57 11.33 -5.26 2.56
C LEU A 57 10.29 -4.36 3.25
N PRO A 58 10.55 -3.89 4.49
CA PRO A 58 9.60 -3.10 5.27
C PRO A 58 9.58 -1.61 4.85
N PHE A 59 9.38 -1.30 3.57
CA PHE A 59 9.45 0.09 3.06
C PHE A 59 8.26 0.98 3.48
N PHE A 60 7.16 0.41 3.99
CA PHE A 60 6.12 1.15 4.73
C PHE A 60 6.43 1.37 6.22
N GLY A 61 7.47 0.70 6.75
CA GLY A 61 7.62 0.39 8.16
C GLY A 61 7.50 -1.13 8.40
N TYR A 62 8.09 -1.61 9.49
CA TYR A 62 8.03 -3.00 9.92
C TYR A 62 6.83 -3.24 10.81
N VAL A 63 6.17 -4.37 10.59
CA VAL A 63 5.12 -4.93 11.42
C VAL A 63 5.62 -6.32 11.78
N ASN A 64 5.47 -6.75 13.03
CA ASN A 64 5.86 -8.13 13.36
C ASN A 64 4.96 -9.14 12.62
N GLU A 65 5.35 -10.43 12.63
CA GLU A 65 4.62 -11.51 11.94
C GLU A 65 3.16 -11.66 12.42
N ASP A 66 2.85 -11.20 13.63
CA ASP A 66 1.51 -11.23 14.23
C ASP A 66 0.65 -9.99 13.87
N GLY A 67 1.17 -9.05 13.08
CA GLY A 67 0.46 -7.81 12.76
C GLY A 67 0.41 -6.82 13.94
N GLU A 68 1.27 -6.96 14.94
CA GLU A 68 1.33 -6.12 16.13
C GLU A 68 2.59 -5.24 16.12
N GLY A 69 2.43 -3.98 16.54
CA GLY A 69 3.53 -3.02 16.61
C GLY A 69 3.97 -2.50 15.23
N PHE A 70 3.74 -1.22 14.99
CA PHE A 70 4.37 -0.52 13.87
C PHE A 70 5.75 -0.02 14.32
N ALA A 71 6.81 -0.58 13.77
CA ALA A 71 8.18 -0.11 13.96
C ALA A 71 8.66 0.56 12.67
N TYR A 72 8.90 1.86 12.73
CA TYR A 72 9.48 2.58 11.60
C TYR A 72 11.00 2.29 11.52
N VAL A 73 11.39 1.38 10.61
CA VAL A 73 12.78 0.93 10.43
C VAL A 73 13.25 1.09 8.97
N PRO A 74 13.39 2.33 8.48
CA PRO A 74 13.70 2.60 7.07
C PRO A 74 15.01 1.94 6.60
N ASP A 75 16.01 1.82 7.49
CA ASP A 75 17.31 1.22 7.18
C ASP A 75 17.24 -0.29 6.85
N TYR A 76 16.13 -0.95 7.22
CA TYR A 76 15.89 -2.36 6.88
C TYR A 76 15.26 -2.53 5.50
N ALA A 77 14.93 -1.43 4.81
CA ALA A 77 14.35 -1.45 3.48
C ALA A 77 15.39 -1.34 2.34
N ILE A 78 16.65 -1.66 2.64
CA ILE A 78 17.75 -1.65 1.66
C ILE A 78 17.89 -3.05 1.07
N ALA A 79 17.73 -3.15 -0.26
CA ALA A 79 17.88 -4.38 -1.01
C ALA A 79 19.34 -4.86 -1.08
N ASP A 80 19.53 -6.11 -1.53
CA ASP A 80 20.86 -6.73 -1.66
C ASP A 80 21.82 -5.90 -2.53
N ASP A 81 21.27 -5.29 -3.59
CA ASP A 81 21.98 -4.43 -4.54
C ASP A 81 22.15 -2.98 -4.07
N LYS A 82 21.80 -2.71 -2.80
CA LYS A 82 21.86 -1.40 -2.13
C LYS A 82 20.82 -0.39 -2.61
N TRP A 83 19.80 -0.82 -3.34
CA TRP A 83 18.66 0.04 -3.62
C TRP A 83 17.80 0.23 -2.37
N ASP A 84 17.57 1.49 -1.99
CA ASP A 84 16.76 1.86 -0.82
C ASP A 84 15.29 1.99 -1.23
N ALA A 85 14.51 0.95 -0.94
CA ALA A 85 13.09 0.88 -1.29
C ALA A 85 12.25 1.88 -0.49
N HIS A 86 12.65 2.19 0.75
CA HIS A 86 11.95 3.19 1.56
C HIS A 86 12.13 4.59 0.99
N LYS A 87 13.37 4.98 0.68
CA LYS A 87 13.65 6.25 0.03
C LYS A 87 12.94 6.35 -1.32
N ALA A 88 13.02 5.30 -2.15
CA ALA A 88 12.33 5.28 -3.44
C ALA A 88 10.82 5.48 -3.28
N PHE A 89 10.20 4.83 -2.29
CA PHE A 89 8.78 5.03 -1.98
C PHE A 89 8.48 6.46 -1.53
N ARG A 90 9.29 7.04 -0.64
CA ARG A 90 9.09 8.40 -0.10
C ARG A 90 9.32 9.50 -1.13
N ASP A 91 10.16 9.26 -2.14
CA ASP A 91 10.40 10.19 -3.25
C ASP A 91 9.25 10.21 -4.28
N LEU A 92 8.34 9.23 -4.25
CA LEU A 92 7.15 9.22 -5.12
C LEU A 92 6.22 10.41 -4.82
N PRO A 93 5.45 10.90 -5.80
CA PRO A 93 4.39 11.86 -5.54
C PRO A 93 3.39 11.35 -4.50
N LEU A 94 2.84 12.28 -3.71
CA LEU A 94 1.92 11.97 -2.61
C LEU A 94 0.73 11.10 -3.03
N ASP A 95 0.18 11.35 -4.22
CA ASP A 95 -0.94 10.58 -4.75
C ASP A 95 -0.53 9.18 -5.17
N VAL A 96 0.69 9.00 -5.68
CA VAL A 96 1.24 7.68 -6.05
C VAL A 96 1.48 6.83 -4.81
N GLN A 97 2.04 7.42 -3.75
CA GLN A 97 2.20 6.74 -2.46
C GLN A 97 0.84 6.29 -1.89
N THR A 98 -0.15 7.18 -1.93
CA THR A 98 -1.51 6.88 -1.44
C THR A 98 -2.16 5.79 -2.28
N ALA A 99 -2.05 5.87 -3.61
CA ALA A 99 -2.57 4.87 -4.53
C ALA A 99 -1.94 3.49 -4.32
N PHE A 100 -0.61 3.45 -4.17
CA PHE A 100 0.11 2.21 -3.90
C PHE A 100 -0.37 1.59 -2.57
N ALA A 101 -0.47 2.39 -1.50
CA ALA A 101 -0.99 1.92 -0.22
C ALA A 101 -2.44 1.42 -0.31
N ILE A 102 -3.33 2.12 -1.04
CA ILE A 102 -4.69 1.65 -1.28
C ILE A 102 -4.68 0.28 -1.97
N ARG A 103 -3.83 0.07 -2.98
CA ARG A 103 -3.73 -1.24 -3.65
C ARG A 103 -3.24 -2.34 -2.73
N MET A 104 -2.32 -2.04 -1.82
CA MET A 104 -1.81 -3.01 -0.85
C MET A 104 -2.89 -3.50 0.13
N LEU A 105 -3.96 -2.75 0.36
CA LEU A 105 -5.12 -3.24 1.14
C LEU A 105 -5.83 -4.44 0.49
N PHE A 106 -5.68 -4.63 -0.83
CA PHE A 106 -6.34 -5.67 -1.63
C PHE A 106 -5.39 -6.80 -2.05
N THR A 107 -4.10 -6.72 -1.73
CA THR A 107 -3.13 -7.79 -2.02
C THR A 107 -3.29 -8.95 -1.03
N HIS A 108 -2.53 -10.04 -1.23
CA HIS A 108 -2.75 -11.32 -0.54
C HIS A 108 -2.09 -11.43 0.84
N ARG A 109 -1.02 -10.65 1.11
CA ARG A 109 -0.26 -10.76 2.36
C ARG A 109 -0.83 -9.87 3.47
N ASP A 110 -1.06 -10.45 4.64
CA ASP A 110 -1.53 -9.71 5.82
C ASP A 110 -0.58 -8.58 6.23
N VAL A 111 0.72 -8.83 6.19
CA VAL A 111 1.75 -7.84 6.57
C VAL A 111 1.72 -6.60 5.67
N ASP A 112 1.55 -6.77 4.36
CA ASP A 112 1.46 -5.67 3.39
C ASP A 112 0.19 -4.84 3.63
N ARG A 113 -0.94 -5.53 3.87
CA ARG A 113 -2.22 -4.90 4.21
C ARG A 113 -2.11 -4.06 5.49
N TYR A 114 -1.45 -4.60 6.52
CA TYR A 114 -1.28 -3.89 7.78
C TYR A 114 -0.38 -2.66 7.63
N GLY A 115 0.80 -2.81 7.00
CA GLY A 115 1.72 -1.69 6.76
C GLY A 115 1.06 -0.57 5.97
N ALA A 116 0.32 -0.93 4.92
CA ALA A 116 -0.46 0.01 4.13
C ALA A 116 -1.55 0.71 4.94
N ARG A 117 -2.26 -0.03 5.81
CA ARG A 117 -3.28 0.54 6.72
C ARG A 117 -2.66 1.55 7.68
N MET A 118 -1.51 1.24 8.27
CA MET A 118 -0.81 2.17 9.19
C MET A 118 -0.36 3.43 8.47
N PHE A 119 0.24 3.29 7.30
CA PHE A 119 0.62 4.44 6.46
C PHE A 119 -0.60 5.31 6.10
N LEU A 120 -1.69 4.69 5.65
CA LEU A 120 -2.92 5.41 5.31
C LEU A 120 -3.52 6.13 6.52
N HIS A 121 -3.44 5.55 7.71
CA HIS A 121 -3.92 6.17 8.93
C HIS A 121 -3.05 7.35 9.38
N TYR A 122 -1.75 7.11 9.61
CA TYR A 122 -0.86 8.09 10.22
C TYR A 122 -0.37 9.16 9.24
N ASP A 123 0.03 8.80 8.02
CA ASP A 123 0.54 9.76 7.05
C ASP A 123 -0.58 10.46 6.26
N ARG A 124 -1.73 9.80 6.12
CA ARG A 124 -2.78 10.24 5.18
C ARG A 124 -4.14 10.51 5.84
N GLY A 125 -4.32 10.20 7.12
CA GLY A 125 -5.56 10.48 7.84
C GLY A 125 -6.77 9.69 7.33
N PHE A 126 -6.56 8.55 6.67
CA PHE A 126 -7.63 7.64 6.30
C PHE A 126 -8.04 6.74 7.47
N THR A 127 -9.30 6.37 7.47
CA THR A 127 -9.79 5.25 8.27
C THR A 127 -10.04 4.07 7.34
N VAL A 128 -9.48 2.90 7.66
CA VAL A 128 -9.69 1.68 6.89
C VAL A 128 -10.55 0.72 7.72
N GLN A 129 -11.71 0.38 7.17
CA GLN A 129 -12.61 -0.64 7.71
C GLN A 129 -12.63 -1.85 6.79
N HIS A 130 -12.90 -3.01 7.37
CA HIS A 130 -13.16 -4.24 6.62
C HIS A 130 -14.61 -4.62 6.85
N ASP A 131 -15.30 -5.08 5.83
CA ASP A 131 -16.63 -5.66 6.02
C ASP A 131 -16.56 -6.94 6.86
N SER A 132 -17.66 -7.22 7.56
CA SER A 132 -17.91 -8.52 8.17
C SER A 132 -18.03 -9.57 7.07
N LEU A 133 -17.43 -10.75 7.31
CA LEU A 133 -17.51 -11.92 6.42
C LEU A 133 -18.96 -12.35 6.14
#